data_AF-A0A8X8XX14-F1
#
_entry.id   AF-A0A8X8XX14-F1
#
_cell.length_a   1.000
_cell.length_b   1.000
_cell.length_c   1.000
_cell.angle_alpha   90.00
_cell.angle_beta   90.00
_cell.angle_gamma   90.00
#
_symmetry.space_group_name_H-M   'P 1'
#
loop_
_entity.id
_entity.type
_entity.pdbx_description
1 polymer ?
#
loop_
_entity_poly.entity_id
_entity_poly.type
_entity_poly.pdbx_seq_one_letter_code
_entity_poly.pdbx_strand_id
1 'polypeptide(L)'
;MRVKLDPDPRYVFQFEDETMLSPQIVQLQGNVKQPIFSCKFTRDRASQVDPLSNFWSNAADGSNQDMGRRERKGWRVKIHDLSGSAVAAAFITTPFVPATGCDWVAKSNPGAWLIVCPDPCSPESWQPWGKLEAWRERGGVRDCICFRFHVFSDGQEGGEFLVSEVLINAEKGGEFFIDTDRQAATPMLSPQSSGDFAGLSPVAGGFVMSCRVQGEGKLSKPRVQLAMRHVTCVEDAAIFMALAAAVDLSIEACVPFRRKIRRGTHSW
;
A
#
# COMPACT_ATOMS: atom_id res chain seq x y z
N MET A 1 -31.08 27.06 -11.29
CA MET A 1 -31.04 25.59 -11.33
C MET A 1 -29.70 25.14 -10.75
N ARG A 2 -29.66 24.62 -9.51
CA ARG A 2 -28.41 24.10 -8.92
C ARG A 2 -28.30 22.63 -9.29
N VAL A 3 -27.47 22.32 -10.28
CA VAL A 3 -27.09 20.93 -10.59
C VAL A 3 -26.22 20.46 -9.43
N LYS A 4 -26.80 19.67 -8.52
CA LYS A 4 -26.00 18.83 -7.62
C LYS A 4 -25.46 17.70 -8.50
N LEU A 5 -24.19 17.79 -8.89
CA LEU A 5 -23.46 16.63 -9.39
C LEU A 5 -23.52 15.59 -8.29
N ASP A 6 -24.09 14.41 -8.58
CA ASP A 6 -24.05 13.29 -7.64
C ASP A 6 -22.59 12.97 -7.32
N PRO A 7 -22.27 12.62 -6.07
CA PRO A 7 -20.92 12.19 -5.74
C PRO A 7 -20.58 10.98 -6.62
N ASP A 8 -19.42 11.07 -7.26
CA ASP A 8 -18.88 10.04 -8.13
C ASP A 8 -19.01 8.64 -7.50
N PRO A 9 -19.62 7.65 -8.20
CA PRO A 9 -19.95 6.37 -7.61
C PRO A 9 -18.69 5.61 -7.18
N ARG A 10 -18.76 4.97 -6.02
CA ARG A 10 -17.61 4.31 -5.38
C ARG A 10 -17.95 2.89 -4.98
N TYR A 11 -17.04 1.97 -5.26
CA TYR A 11 -17.02 0.69 -4.59
C TYR A 11 -16.43 0.86 -3.19
N VAL A 12 -16.97 0.11 -2.23
CA VAL A 12 -16.46 0.07 -0.86
C VAL A 12 -16.07 -1.36 -0.55
N PHE A 13 -14.80 -1.58 -0.24
CA PHE A 13 -14.27 -2.87 0.18
C PHE A 13 -13.86 -2.81 1.64
N GLN A 14 -13.91 -3.96 2.32
CA GLN A 14 -13.46 -4.10 3.69
C GLN A 14 -12.77 -5.45 3.88
N PHE A 15 -11.61 -5.42 4.54
CA PHE A 15 -10.95 -6.62 5.03
C PHE A 15 -11.73 -7.11 6.26
N GLU A 16 -12.13 -8.38 6.26
CA GLU A 16 -12.95 -8.93 7.34
C GLU A 16 -12.18 -9.11 8.65
N ASP A 17 -10.85 -9.19 8.57
CA ASP A 17 -9.96 -9.27 9.72
C ASP A 17 -8.61 -8.59 9.49
N GLU A 18 -7.68 -8.72 10.44
CA GLU A 18 -6.32 -8.22 10.31
C GLU A 18 -5.62 -8.76 9.06
N THR A 19 -4.97 -7.88 8.30
CA THR A 19 -4.25 -8.26 7.07
C THR A 19 -3.24 -9.39 7.29
N MET A 20 -2.57 -9.43 8.46
CA MET A 20 -1.62 -10.50 8.81
C MET A 20 -2.25 -11.88 9.02
N LEU A 21 -3.57 -11.95 9.25
CA LEU A 21 -4.31 -13.19 9.47
C LEU A 21 -4.87 -13.78 8.17
N SER A 22 -4.52 -13.21 7.01
CA SER A 22 -5.01 -13.65 5.70
C SER A 22 -6.54 -13.63 5.58
N PRO A 23 -7.19 -12.45 5.72
CA PRO A 23 -8.64 -12.33 5.77
C PRO A 23 -9.28 -12.43 4.38
N GLN A 24 -10.60 -12.64 4.36
CA GLN A 24 -11.40 -12.34 3.17
C GLN A 24 -11.59 -10.83 3.01
N ILE A 25 -11.79 -10.41 1.76
CA ILE A 25 -12.12 -9.03 1.40
C ILE A 25 -13.53 -9.03 0.83
N VAL A 26 -14.40 -8.29 1.50
CA VAL A 26 -15.80 -8.16 1.12
C VAL A 26 -16.07 -6.81 0.48
N GLN A 27 -16.90 -6.80 -0.55
CA GLN A 27 -17.54 -5.58 -1.06
C GLN A 27 -18.78 -5.28 -0.22
N LEU A 28 -18.91 -4.02 0.19
CA LEU A 28 -20.04 -3.51 0.95
C LEU A 28 -21.01 -2.79 0.01
N GLN A 29 -22.23 -3.30 -0.11
CA GLN A 29 -23.31 -2.67 -0.86
C GLN A 29 -24.51 -2.48 0.07
N GLY A 30 -24.61 -1.28 0.67
CA GLY A 30 -25.58 -1.02 1.73
C GLY A 30 -25.33 -1.92 2.94
N ASN A 31 -26.28 -2.80 3.26
CA ASN A 31 -26.18 -3.77 4.36
C ASN A 31 -25.65 -5.14 3.92
N VAL A 32 -25.43 -5.35 2.61
CA VAL A 32 -24.94 -6.61 2.07
C VAL A 32 -23.42 -6.62 2.07
N LYS A 33 -22.84 -7.73 2.53
CA LYS A 33 -21.41 -8.02 2.44
C LYS A 33 -21.22 -9.20 1.48
N GLN A 34 -20.50 -8.97 0.39
CA GLN A 34 -20.22 -9.99 -0.60
C GLN A 34 -18.71 -10.27 -0.64
N PRO A 35 -18.25 -11.51 -0.40
CA PRO A 35 -16.83 -11.84 -0.56
C PRO A 35 -16.44 -11.74 -2.04
N ILE A 36 -15.36 -11.02 -2.32
CA ILE A 36 -14.83 -10.84 -3.68
C ILE A 36 -13.40 -11.39 -3.80
N PHE A 37 -12.59 -11.24 -2.74
CA PHE A 37 -11.21 -11.73 -2.74
C PHE A 37 -10.86 -12.44 -1.44
N SER A 38 -9.76 -13.19 -1.50
CA SER A 38 -9.02 -13.62 -0.31
C SER A 38 -7.63 -12.98 -0.28
N CYS A 39 -7.26 -12.43 0.87
CA CYS A 39 -5.93 -11.92 1.13
C CYS A 39 -5.09 -13.02 1.78
N LYS A 40 -3.92 -13.32 1.23
CA LYS A 40 -2.96 -14.26 1.81
C LYS A 40 -1.69 -13.52 2.19
N PHE A 41 -1.49 -13.34 3.49
CA PHE A 41 -0.25 -12.80 4.03
C PHE A 41 0.72 -13.94 4.31
N THR A 42 1.98 -13.75 3.95
CA THR A 42 3.05 -14.68 4.26
C THR A 42 4.30 -13.91 4.67
N ARG A 43 5.00 -14.47 5.65
CA ARG A 43 6.30 -14.01 6.11
C ARG A 43 7.28 -15.10 5.70
N ASP A 44 8.06 -14.86 4.65
CA ASP A 44 9.09 -15.81 4.24
C ASP A 44 10.13 -15.92 5.36
N ARG A 45 10.07 -17.03 6.10
CA ARG A 45 11.23 -17.61 6.76
C ARG A 45 11.90 -18.43 5.67
N ALA A 46 13.18 -18.20 5.40
CA ALA A 46 13.95 -18.89 4.37
C ALA A 46 13.77 -20.42 4.44
N SER A 47 12.75 -20.99 3.77
CA SER A 47 12.57 -22.43 3.49
C SER A 47 11.23 -22.78 2.79
N GLN A 48 10.71 -21.99 1.85
CA GLN A 48 9.67 -22.52 0.95
C GLN A 48 9.97 -22.21 -0.51
N VAL A 49 10.12 -23.31 -1.26
CA VAL A 49 10.25 -23.39 -2.71
C VAL A 49 8.95 -22.88 -3.33
N ASP A 50 8.92 -21.59 -3.65
CA ASP A 50 7.89 -20.95 -4.47
C ASP A 50 8.55 -20.60 -5.82
N PRO A 51 7.90 -20.77 -6.99
CA PRO A 51 8.52 -20.45 -8.29
C PRO A 51 8.94 -18.99 -8.48
N LEU A 52 8.48 -18.10 -7.58
CA LEU A 52 8.87 -16.69 -7.51
C LEU A 52 10.20 -16.46 -6.75
N SER A 53 10.81 -17.50 -6.20
CA SER A 53 12.01 -17.42 -5.35
C SER A 53 13.35 -17.21 -6.09
N ASN A 54 13.32 -17.16 -7.43
CA ASN A 54 14.53 -17.02 -8.26
C ASN A 54 15.27 -15.68 -8.10
N PHE A 55 14.74 -14.73 -7.33
CA PHE A 55 15.39 -13.43 -7.09
C PHE A 55 16.34 -13.39 -5.88
N TRP A 56 16.42 -14.43 -5.04
CA TRP A 56 17.27 -14.35 -3.85
C TRP A 56 17.88 -15.69 -3.44
N SER A 57 19.20 -15.81 -3.63
CA SER A 57 20.03 -16.83 -2.98
C SER A 57 21.24 -16.13 -2.37
N ASN A 58 21.27 -15.98 -1.03
CA ASN A 58 22.50 -16.17 -0.25
C ASN A 58 22.30 -16.06 1.28
N ALA A 59 23.01 -16.99 1.95
CA ALA A 59 23.60 -16.95 3.29
C ALA A 59 22.73 -17.14 4.55
N ALA A 60 22.71 -18.41 5.00
CA ALA A 60 23.12 -18.95 6.31
C ALA A 60 22.41 -18.54 7.62
N ASP A 61 21.82 -19.59 8.22
CA ASP A 61 22.02 -20.15 9.58
C ASP A 61 21.93 -19.27 10.85
N GLY A 62 21.20 -19.80 11.85
CA GLY A 62 21.44 -19.48 13.27
C GLY A 62 20.35 -18.78 14.09
N SER A 63 19.31 -19.53 14.46
CA SER A 63 18.59 -19.46 15.75
C SER A 63 17.65 -18.27 16.13
N ASN A 64 16.52 -18.70 16.72
CA ASN A 64 15.78 -18.08 17.83
C ASN A 64 14.61 -17.12 17.55
N GLN A 65 13.47 -17.55 18.09
CA GLN A 65 12.08 -17.10 17.87
C GLN A 65 11.80 -15.60 18.13
N ASP A 66 12.75 -14.86 18.70
CA ASP A 66 12.66 -13.42 18.96
C ASP A 66 13.06 -12.56 17.73
N MET A 67 13.78 -13.14 16.76
CA MET A 67 14.12 -12.50 15.48
C MET A 67 12.91 -12.35 14.54
N GLY A 68 11.91 -13.22 14.66
CA GLY A 68 10.71 -13.21 13.80
C GLY A 68 9.80 -11.98 13.98
N ARG A 69 10.01 -11.19 15.06
CA ARG A 69 9.36 -9.89 15.31
C ARG A 69 10.19 -8.69 14.83
N ARG A 70 11.51 -8.86 14.64
CA ARG A 70 12.44 -7.80 14.20
C ARG A 70 12.66 -7.79 12.70
N GLU A 71 12.40 -8.89 12.02
CA GLU A 71 12.67 -9.02 10.59
C GLU A 71 11.42 -8.74 9.75
N ARG A 72 11.29 -7.47 9.31
CA ARG A 72 10.26 -6.99 8.40
C ARG A 72 10.81 -6.91 6.97
N LYS A 73 11.43 -8.01 6.53
CA LYS A 73 12.21 -8.07 5.28
C LYS A 73 11.61 -8.96 4.19
N GLY A 74 10.83 -9.97 4.57
CA GLY A 74 10.24 -10.95 3.64
C GLY A 74 8.72 -11.03 3.72
N TRP A 75 8.05 -9.91 4.00
CA TRP A 75 6.59 -9.92 4.00
C TRP A 75 6.08 -9.79 2.58
N ARG A 76 5.07 -10.59 2.27
CA ARG A 76 4.35 -10.54 1.00
C ARG A 76 2.87 -10.81 1.24
N VAL A 77 2.05 -10.20 0.41
CA VAL A 77 0.60 -10.36 0.36
C VAL A 77 0.24 -10.75 -1.06
N LYS A 78 -0.60 -11.78 -1.21
CA LYS A 78 -1.24 -12.14 -2.48
C LYS A 78 -2.75 -12.00 -2.33
N ILE A 79 -3.38 -11.34 -3.28
CA ILE A 79 -4.83 -11.24 -3.40
C ILE A 79 -5.27 -12.30 -4.40
N HIS A 80 -6.18 -13.17 -4.00
CA HIS A 80 -6.76 -14.18 -4.88
C HIS A 80 -8.23 -13.87 -5.12
N ASP A 81 -8.70 -14.19 -6.32
CA ASP A 81 -10.12 -14.19 -6.64
C ASP A 81 -10.87 -15.34 -5.92
N LEU A 82 -12.16 -15.50 -6.22
CA LEU A 82 -12.97 -16.60 -5.68
C LEU A 82 -12.61 -17.97 -6.27
N SER A 83 -11.89 -18.02 -7.39
CA SER A 83 -11.39 -19.27 -7.98
C SER A 83 -10.10 -19.76 -7.29
N GLY A 84 -9.44 -18.89 -6.52
CA GLY A 84 -8.15 -19.15 -5.89
C GLY A 84 -6.95 -18.74 -6.75
N SER A 85 -7.19 -18.07 -7.89
CA SER A 85 -6.15 -17.52 -8.76
C SER A 85 -5.59 -16.23 -8.18
N ALA A 86 -4.27 -16.09 -8.18
CA ALA A 86 -3.62 -14.87 -7.67
C ALA A 86 -3.76 -13.74 -8.70
N VAL A 87 -4.49 -12.69 -8.35
CA VAL A 87 -4.86 -11.58 -9.26
C VAL A 87 -4.15 -10.26 -8.94
N ALA A 88 -3.51 -10.16 -7.77
CA ALA A 88 -2.59 -9.07 -7.44
C ALA A 88 -1.65 -9.51 -6.30
N ALA A 89 -0.51 -8.86 -6.18
CA ALA A 89 0.37 -9.09 -5.04
C ALA A 89 1.13 -7.81 -4.64
N ALA A 90 1.59 -7.81 -3.39
CA ALA A 90 2.49 -6.81 -2.84
C ALA A 90 3.60 -7.52 -2.07
N PHE A 91 4.86 -7.17 -2.31
CA PHE A 91 5.99 -7.73 -1.57
C PHE A 91 7.03 -6.67 -1.27
N ILE A 92 7.73 -6.87 -0.16
CA ILE A 92 8.80 -5.98 0.27
C ILE A 92 9.98 -6.08 -0.70
N THR A 93 10.39 -4.95 -1.26
CA THR A 93 11.62 -4.81 -2.08
C THR A 93 12.73 -4.10 -1.33
N THR A 94 12.38 -3.17 -0.44
CA THR A 94 13.32 -2.55 0.50
C THR A 94 12.89 -2.90 1.92
N PRO A 95 13.69 -3.68 2.66
CA PRO A 95 13.31 -4.11 3.98
C PRO A 95 13.08 -2.96 4.97
N PHE A 96 12.09 -3.13 5.86
CA PHE A 96 11.84 -2.17 6.93
C PHE A 96 12.83 -2.44 8.06
N VAL A 97 13.88 -1.62 8.14
CA VAL A 97 14.99 -1.75 9.11
C VAL A 97 15.27 -0.39 9.79
N PRO A 98 15.81 -0.37 11.01
CA PRO A 98 16.14 0.87 11.68
C PRO A 98 17.23 1.63 10.92
N ALA A 99 17.07 2.95 10.78
CA ALA A 99 18.12 3.80 10.24
C ALA A 99 19.28 3.97 11.24
N THR A 100 20.48 4.28 10.74
CA THR A 100 21.67 4.48 11.58
C THR A 100 21.40 5.54 12.66
N GLY A 101 21.63 5.18 13.92
CA GLY A 101 21.41 6.07 15.07
C GLY A 101 19.95 6.19 15.54
N CYS A 102 19.00 5.52 14.89
CA CYS A 102 17.58 5.50 15.28
C CYS A 102 17.11 4.06 15.56
N ASP A 103 15.95 3.92 16.20
CA ASP A 103 15.28 2.62 16.39
C ASP A 103 13.98 2.51 15.58
N TRP A 104 13.82 3.31 14.54
CA TRP A 104 12.69 3.27 13.60
C TRP A 104 13.18 3.37 12.15
N VAL A 105 12.29 3.05 11.20
CA VAL A 105 12.50 3.23 9.76
C VAL A 105 12.44 4.73 9.48
N ALA A 106 13.54 5.35 9.05
CA ALA A 106 13.61 6.80 8.83
C ALA A 106 13.60 7.14 7.33
N LYS A 107 13.37 8.42 7.00
CA LYS A 107 13.36 8.91 5.61
C LYS A 107 14.66 8.63 4.84
N SER A 108 15.79 8.52 5.53
CA SER A 108 17.09 8.18 4.93
C SER A 108 17.20 6.74 4.44
N ASN A 109 16.33 5.84 4.94
CA ASN A 109 16.25 4.44 4.51
C ASN A 109 14.79 3.96 4.62
N PRO A 110 13.91 4.37 3.70
CA PRO A 110 12.50 4.00 3.75
C PRO A 110 12.32 2.51 3.41
N GLY A 111 11.37 1.86 4.07
CA GLY A 111 10.91 0.54 3.64
C GLY A 111 10.08 0.69 2.37
N ALA A 112 10.11 -0.31 1.48
CA ALA A 112 9.40 -0.24 0.21
C ALA A 112 8.72 -1.56 -0.14
N TRP A 113 7.52 -1.43 -0.71
CA TRP A 113 6.75 -2.49 -1.32
C TRP A 113 6.70 -2.28 -2.83
N LEU A 114 6.78 -3.38 -3.58
CA LEU A 114 6.43 -3.43 -4.99
C LEU A 114 5.05 -4.05 -5.11
N ILE A 115 4.16 -3.34 -5.80
CA ILE A 115 2.80 -3.79 -6.12
C ILE A 115 2.83 -4.31 -7.56
N VAL A 116 2.30 -5.51 -7.75
CA VAL A 116 2.32 -6.22 -9.03
C VAL A 116 0.94 -6.78 -9.37
N CYS A 117 0.68 -6.92 -10.66
CA CYS A 117 -0.43 -7.67 -11.22
C CYS A 117 0.09 -8.81 -12.11
N PRO A 118 -0.73 -9.85 -12.38
CA PRO A 118 -0.41 -10.84 -13.40
C PRO A 118 -0.18 -10.19 -14.76
N ASP A 119 0.82 -10.66 -15.48
CA ASP A 119 1.10 -10.23 -16.85
C ASP A 119 0.07 -10.85 -17.81
N PRO A 120 -0.69 -10.04 -18.57
CA PRO A 120 -1.66 -10.54 -19.54
C PRO A 120 -1.03 -11.41 -20.64
N CYS A 121 0.24 -11.19 -20.96
CA CYS A 121 0.97 -11.90 -22.01
C CYS A 121 1.60 -13.20 -21.51
N SER A 122 1.78 -13.35 -20.20
CA SER A 122 2.42 -14.52 -19.60
C SER A 122 1.80 -14.81 -18.22
N PRO A 123 0.87 -15.78 -18.12
CA PRO A 123 0.11 -16.05 -16.91
C PRO A 123 0.93 -16.43 -15.66
N GLU A 124 2.21 -16.79 -15.84
CA GLU A 124 3.14 -17.13 -14.76
C GLU A 124 4.07 -15.97 -14.37
N SER A 125 4.06 -14.86 -15.11
CA SER A 125 4.85 -13.66 -14.80
C SER A 125 4.02 -12.56 -14.14
N TRP A 126 4.74 -11.66 -13.47
CA TRP A 126 4.19 -10.54 -12.74
C TRP A 126 4.70 -9.24 -13.36
N GLN A 127 3.80 -8.30 -13.64
CA GLN A 127 4.14 -6.98 -14.13
C GLN A 127 4.14 -5.98 -12.95
N PRO A 128 5.18 -5.13 -12.82
CA PRO A 128 5.21 -4.08 -11.80
C PRO A 128 4.19 -2.99 -12.12
N TRP A 129 3.39 -2.61 -11.13
CA TRP A 129 2.40 -1.54 -11.24
C TRP A 129 2.82 -0.28 -10.47
N GLY A 130 3.36 -0.44 -9.28
CA GLY A 130 3.79 0.70 -8.49
C GLY A 130 4.64 0.35 -7.29
N LYS A 131 5.26 1.38 -6.71
CA LYS A 131 6.15 1.29 -5.57
C LYS A 131 5.59 2.13 -4.42
N LEU A 132 5.31 1.48 -3.28
CA LEU A 132 4.92 2.16 -2.05
C LEU A 132 6.11 2.21 -1.10
N GLU A 133 6.59 3.40 -0.79
CA GLU A 133 7.59 3.64 0.25
C GLU A 133 6.92 4.11 1.53
N ALA A 134 7.47 3.70 2.67
CA ALA A 134 7.00 4.10 3.98
C ALA A 134 8.16 4.28 4.97
N TRP A 135 8.06 5.34 5.78
CA TRP A 135 8.97 5.62 6.87
C TRP A 135 8.27 6.37 8.00
N ARG A 136 8.85 6.34 9.19
CA ARG A 136 8.38 7.10 10.34
C ARG A 136 9.14 8.42 10.45
N GLU A 137 8.41 9.50 10.64
CA GLU A 137 8.97 10.82 10.87
C GLU A 137 8.72 11.24 12.32
N ARG A 138 9.84 11.43 13.05
CA ARG A 138 9.87 11.91 14.43
C ARG A 138 10.71 13.18 14.46
N GLY A 139 10.10 14.30 14.82
CA GLY A 139 10.80 15.60 14.79
C GLY A 139 9.89 16.84 14.80
N GLY A 140 8.57 16.68 14.74
CA GLY A 140 7.59 17.77 14.86
C GLY A 140 6.61 17.57 16.03
N VAL A 141 5.47 18.26 15.98
CA VAL A 141 4.41 18.22 17.01
C VAL A 141 3.72 16.84 17.11
N ARG A 142 3.86 15.97 16.09
CA ARG A 142 3.17 14.66 16.02
C ARG A 142 4.10 13.57 15.45
N ASP A 143 3.94 12.36 15.98
CA ASP A 143 4.57 11.13 15.49
C ASP A 143 3.73 10.57 14.33
N CYS A 144 4.33 10.47 13.14
CA CYS A 144 3.63 10.13 11.90
C CYS A 144 4.41 9.10 11.08
N ILE A 145 3.67 8.37 10.24
CA ILE A 145 4.19 7.48 9.21
C ILE A 145 3.87 8.14 7.88
N CYS A 146 4.92 8.39 7.11
CA CYS A 146 4.85 8.99 5.79
C CYS A 146 4.80 7.86 4.76
N PHE A 147 3.90 8.02 3.79
CA PHE A 147 3.71 7.11 2.67
C PHE A 147 3.99 7.87 1.39
N ARG A 148 4.74 7.25 0.48
CA ARG A 148 5.02 7.80 -0.84
C ARG A 148 4.80 6.73 -1.90
N PHE A 149 3.83 6.93 -2.76
CA PHE A 149 3.43 5.96 -3.77
C PHE A 149 3.75 6.47 -5.17
N HIS A 150 4.48 5.65 -5.93
CA HIS A 150 4.79 5.89 -7.34
C HIS A 150 4.10 4.82 -8.19
N VAL A 151 3.61 5.19 -9.36
CA VAL A 151 3.10 4.28 -10.39
C VAL A 151 4.09 4.25 -11.55
N PHE A 152 4.31 3.06 -12.12
CA PHE A 152 5.14 2.90 -13.30
C PHE A 152 4.32 3.15 -14.56
N SER A 153 4.88 3.89 -15.51
CA SER A 153 4.28 4.06 -16.84
C SER A 153 4.61 2.86 -17.73
N ASP A 154 3.64 2.41 -18.52
CA ASP A 154 3.77 1.31 -19.48
C ASP A 154 4.53 1.73 -20.78
N GLY A 155 4.99 2.99 -20.83
CA GLY A 155 5.66 3.59 -21.99
C GLY A 155 7.15 3.31 -22.09
N GLN A 156 7.69 3.47 -23.30
CA GLN A 156 9.08 3.23 -23.71
C GLN A 156 10.12 4.10 -22.94
N GLU A 157 9.67 5.17 -22.29
CA GLU A 157 10.43 5.93 -21.28
C GLU A 157 9.94 5.48 -19.90
N GLY A 158 10.64 4.53 -19.27
CA GLY A 158 10.30 3.94 -17.96
C GLY A 158 10.35 4.94 -16.80
N GLY A 159 9.42 5.89 -16.80
CA GLY A 159 9.27 6.93 -15.79
C GLY A 159 8.43 6.46 -14.61
N GLU A 160 8.94 6.70 -13.40
CA GLU A 160 8.17 6.61 -12.16
C GLU A 160 7.41 7.92 -11.95
N PHE A 161 6.09 7.85 -11.79
CA PHE A 161 5.26 9.01 -11.51
C PHE A 161 4.81 8.99 -10.05
N LEU A 162 5.16 10.03 -9.28
CA LEU A 162 4.67 10.18 -7.90
C LEU A 162 3.16 10.43 -7.96
N VAL A 163 2.38 9.54 -7.35
CA VAL A 163 0.91 9.58 -7.36
C VAL A 163 0.34 10.08 -6.03
N SER A 164 0.99 9.76 -4.92
CA SER A 164 0.51 10.18 -3.60
C SER A 164 1.64 10.27 -2.58
N GLU A 165 1.61 11.33 -1.77
CA GLU A 165 2.43 11.46 -0.57
C GLU A 165 1.54 11.88 0.60
N VAL A 166 1.45 11.03 1.64
CA VAL A 166 0.50 11.19 2.75
C VAL A 166 1.18 10.95 4.08
N LEU A 167 0.83 11.76 5.08
CA LEU A 167 1.24 11.58 6.46
C LEU A 167 0.08 11.03 7.29
N ILE A 168 0.26 9.85 7.87
CA ILE A 168 -0.71 9.19 8.76
C ILE A 168 -0.19 9.26 10.19
N ASN A 169 -1.07 9.55 11.15
CA ASN A 169 -0.67 9.57 12.55
C ASN A 169 -0.39 8.14 13.05
N ALA A 170 0.78 7.91 13.66
CA ALA A 170 1.20 6.57 14.07
C ALA A 170 0.22 5.93 15.08
N GLU A 171 -0.27 6.68 16.07
CA GLU A 171 -1.11 6.13 17.14
C GLU A 171 -2.60 6.10 16.79
N LYS A 172 -3.07 7.10 16.06
CA LYS A 172 -4.50 7.27 15.73
C LYS A 172 -4.88 6.58 14.42
N GLY A 173 -3.91 6.29 13.55
CA GLY A 173 -4.17 5.88 12.18
C GLY A 173 -4.63 7.07 11.34
N GLY A 174 -5.26 6.78 10.21
CA GLY A 174 -5.70 7.79 9.27
C GLY A 174 -6.16 7.20 7.96
N GLU A 175 -6.11 8.01 6.91
CA GLU A 175 -6.56 7.64 5.58
C GLU A 175 -5.45 7.92 4.58
N PHE A 176 -5.02 6.89 3.88
CA PHE A 176 -4.23 7.00 2.66
C PHE A 176 -5.17 7.27 1.50
N PHE A 177 -4.83 8.17 0.58
CA PHE A 177 -5.68 8.46 -0.57
C PHE A 177 -4.85 8.74 -1.82
N ILE A 178 -5.45 8.48 -2.98
CA ILE A 178 -4.91 8.83 -4.29
C ILE A 178 -5.94 9.72 -4.99
N ASP A 179 -5.48 10.87 -5.45
CA ASP A 179 -6.29 11.87 -6.12
C ASP A 179 -5.45 12.53 -7.22
N THR A 180 -5.83 12.32 -8.47
CA THR A 180 -5.07 12.81 -9.63
C THR A 180 -5.29 14.30 -9.92
N ASP A 181 -6.28 14.94 -9.30
CA ASP A 181 -6.51 16.40 -9.44
C ASP A 181 -5.49 17.25 -8.68
N ARG A 182 -4.98 16.75 -7.56
CA ARG A 182 -4.10 17.52 -6.66
C ARG A 182 -2.72 17.80 -7.24
N GLN A 183 -2.43 17.26 -8.42
CA GLN A 183 -1.15 17.40 -9.11
C GLN A 183 -1.11 18.56 -10.10
N ALA A 184 -2.24 19.23 -10.34
CA ALA A 184 -2.26 20.47 -11.12
C ALA A 184 -1.74 21.71 -10.34
N ALA A 185 -1.26 21.55 -9.10
CA ALA A 185 -0.91 22.65 -8.20
C ALA A 185 0.61 22.89 -8.01
N THR A 186 1.45 22.56 -9.00
CA THR A 186 2.79 23.17 -9.12
C THR A 186 2.75 24.32 -10.14
N PRO A 187 2.72 25.59 -9.71
CA PRO A 187 2.83 26.72 -10.62
C PRO A 187 4.31 26.96 -10.95
N MET A 188 4.75 26.54 -12.14
CA MET A 188 5.92 27.16 -12.78
C MET A 188 5.46 27.85 -14.07
N LEU A 189 5.34 29.18 -13.95
CA LEU A 189 5.66 30.22 -14.94
C LEU A 189 6.01 29.66 -16.34
N SER A 190 5.18 29.82 -17.38
CA SER A 190 5.02 31.08 -18.12
C SER A 190 3.86 30.96 -19.13
N PRO A 191 3.12 32.04 -19.42
CA PRO A 191 2.18 32.09 -20.55
C PRO A 191 2.98 32.40 -21.82
N GLN A 192 2.76 31.69 -22.93
CA GLN A 192 2.69 32.24 -24.29
C GLN A 192 2.49 31.13 -25.33
N SER A 193 1.69 31.47 -26.32
CA SER A 193 1.59 30.91 -27.67
C SER A 193 0.41 29.97 -27.95
N SER A 194 -0.42 30.49 -28.85
CA SER A 194 -1.57 29.94 -29.55
C SER A 194 -1.30 28.62 -30.28
N GLY A 195 -2.31 27.77 -30.34
CA GLY A 195 -2.38 26.67 -31.30
C GLY A 195 -3.55 25.75 -30.98
N ASP A 196 -4.61 25.84 -31.77
CA ASP A 196 -5.79 24.99 -31.72
C ASP A 196 -5.43 23.50 -31.83
N PHE A 197 -5.75 22.71 -30.81
CA PHE A 197 -5.95 21.26 -30.95
C PHE A 197 -7.11 20.81 -30.05
N ALA A 198 -8.32 20.91 -30.59
CA ALA A 198 -9.46 20.17 -30.09
C ALA A 198 -9.27 18.69 -30.48
N GLY A 199 -8.90 17.85 -29.51
CA GLY A 199 -8.83 16.41 -29.73
C GLY A 199 -8.09 15.69 -28.60
N LEU A 200 -8.85 15.14 -27.64
CA LEU A 200 -8.44 14.21 -26.59
C LEU A 200 -7.60 14.80 -25.44
N SER A 201 -8.24 15.59 -24.60
CA SER A 201 -7.77 15.78 -23.22
C SER A 201 -7.95 14.46 -22.47
N PRO A 202 -6.92 13.88 -21.82
CA PRO A 202 -7.13 12.74 -20.94
C PRO A 202 -8.08 13.21 -19.83
N VAL A 203 -9.16 12.45 -19.65
CA VAL A 203 -10.27 12.72 -18.75
C VAL A 203 -9.80 13.40 -17.46
N ALA A 204 -10.44 14.54 -17.13
CA ALA A 204 -10.23 15.33 -15.94
C ALA A 204 -9.96 14.45 -14.70
N GLY A 205 -8.95 14.84 -13.93
CA GLY A 205 -8.51 14.12 -12.74
C GLY A 205 -9.59 13.99 -11.67
N GLY A 206 -9.23 13.30 -10.59
CA GLY A 206 -10.09 13.20 -9.42
C GLY A 206 -9.75 12.04 -8.51
N PHE A 207 -10.68 11.77 -7.59
CA PHE A 207 -10.58 10.71 -6.62
C PHE A 207 -10.36 9.34 -7.30
N VAL A 208 -9.32 8.63 -6.88
CA VAL A 208 -9.03 7.25 -7.30
C VAL A 208 -9.38 6.29 -6.18
N MET A 209 -8.67 6.37 -5.05
CA MET A 209 -8.89 5.49 -3.90
C MET A 209 -8.72 6.23 -2.58
N SER A 210 -9.36 5.71 -1.53
CA SER A 210 -8.96 5.95 -0.14
C SER A 210 -8.90 4.64 0.62
N CYS A 211 -7.93 4.50 1.51
CA CYS A 211 -7.76 3.37 2.41
C CYS A 211 -7.64 3.89 3.85
N ARG A 212 -8.62 3.57 4.67
CA ARG A 212 -8.61 3.90 6.10
C ARG A 212 -7.94 2.78 6.89
N VAL A 213 -6.89 3.13 7.63
CA VAL A 213 -6.09 2.21 8.45
C VAL A 213 -6.06 2.66 9.90
N GLN A 214 -5.91 1.69 10.81
CA GLN A 214 -5.78 1.98 12.23
C GLN A 214 -4.32 2.27 12.60
N GLY A 215 -4.14 2.94 13.74
CA GLY A 215 -2.82 3.20 14.30
C GLY A 215 -2.23 1.98 15.00
N GLU A 216 -0.96 2.10 15.36
CA GLU A 216 -0.14 1.06 15.97
C GLU A 216 -0.83 0.35 17.15
N GLY A 217 -0.77 -0.98 17.17
CA GLY A 217 -1.27 -1.80 18.28
C GLY A 217 -2.78 -1.93 18.37
N LYS A 218 -3.53 -1.43 17.37
CA LYS A 218 -4.96 -1.65 17.22
C LYS A 218 -5.21 -2.72 16.16
N LEU A 219 -6.31 -3.46 16.31
CA LEU A 219 -6.80 -4.37 15.28
C LEU A 219 -7.18 -3.55 14.05
N SER A 220 -6.42 -3.70 12.97
CA SER A 220 -6.67 -2.97 11.73
C SER A 220 -7.47 -3.82 10.76
N LYS A 221 -8.60 -3.27 10.28
CA LYS A 221 -9.44 -3.86 9.24
C LYS A 221 -9.58 -2.81 8.14
N PRO A 222 -8.65 -2.77 7.17
CA PRO A 222 -8.64 -1.74 6.16
C PRO A 222 -9.99 -1.62 5.46
N ARG A 223 -10.47 -0.37 5.37
CA ARG A 223 -11.69 -0.03 4.61
C ARG A 223 -11.27 0.82 3.42
N VAL A 224 -11.56 0.32 2.23
CA VAL A 224 -11.12 0.93 0.97
C VAL A 224 -12.33 1.49 0.23
N GLN A 225 -12.24 2.72 -0.25
CA GLN A 225 -13.15 3.27 -1.24
C GLN A 225 -12.40 3.40 -2.56
N LEU A 226 -13.04 3.00 -3.66
CA LEU A 226 -12.44 3.02 -4.99
C LEU A 226 -13.45 3.62 -5.97
N ALA A 227 -13.03 4.62 -6.75
CA ALA A 227 -13.90 5.22 -7.75
C ALA A 227 -14.19 4.23 -8.87
N MET A 228 -15.47 4.09 -9.25
CA MET A 228 -15.87 3.09 -10.25
C MET A 228 -15.22 3.33 -11.63
N ARG A 229 -14.90 4.58 -11.97
CA ARG A 229 -14.23 4.92 -13.25
C ARG A 229 -12.85 4.29 -13.45
N HIS A 230 -12.18 3.88 -12.35
CA HIS A 230 -10.87 3.24 -12.40
C HIS A 230 -10.95 1.71 -12.31
N VAL A 231 -12.17 1.14 -12.39
CA VAL A 231 -12.41 -0.30 -12.26
C VAL A 231 -13.19 -0.75 -13.50
N THR A 232 -12.50 -1.39 -14.43
CA THR A 232 -13.11 -1.98 -15.63
C THR A 232 -13.45 -3.46 -15.41
N CYS A 233 -12.66 -4.15 -14.60
CA CYS A 233 -12.90 -5.52 -14.17
C CYS A 233 -12.62 -5.72 -12.67
N VAL A 234 -12.89 -6.93 -12.16
CA VAL A 234 -12.69 -7.23 -10.73
C VAL A 234 -11.19 -7.22 -10.41
N GLU A 235 -10.34 -7.66 -11.32
CA GLU A 235 -8.89 -7.70 -11.19
C GLU A 235 -8.30 -6.29 -10.99
N ASP A 236 -8.85 -5.27 -11.64
CA ASP A 236 -8.46 -3.87 -11.43
C ASP A 236 -8.65 -3.46 -9.96
N ALA A 237 -9.71 -3.92 -9.29
CA ALA A 237 -9.90 -3.64 -7.87
C ALA A 237 -8.89 -4.37 -6.98
N ALA A 238 -8.43 -5.55 -7.39
CA ALA A 238 -7.50 -6.38 -6.62
C ALA A 238 -6.14 -5.69 -6.42
N ILE A 239 -5.65 -4.94 -7.41
CA ILE A 239 -4.37 -4.23 -7.31
C ILE A 239 -4.40 -3.13 -6.24
N PHE A 240 -5.53 -2.43 -6.13
CA PHE A 240 -5.76 -1.46 -5.06
C PHE A 240 -5.93 -2.14 -3.70
N MET A 241 -6.48 -3.36 -3.64
CA MET A 241 -6.53 -4.14 -2.40
C MET A 241 -5.12 -4.57 -1.95
N ALA A 242 -4.24 -4.96 -2.89
CA ALA A 242 -2.85 -5.26 -2.58
C ALA A 242 -2.11 -4.04 -2.05
N LEU A 243 -2.32 -2.86 -2.65
CA LEU A 243 -1.80 -1.59 -2.14
C LEU A 243 -2.35 -1.25 -0.75
N ALA A 244 -3.66 -1.42 -0.52
CA ALA A 244 -4.28 -1.19 0.78
C ALA A 244 -3.68 -2.09 1.88
N ALA A 245 -3.46 -3.37 1.56
CA ALA A 245 -2.77 -4.30 2.46
C ALA A 245 -1.33 -3.86 2.75
N ALA A 246 -0.59 -3.38 1.75
CA ALA A 246 0.76 -2.86 1.94
C ALA A 246 0.79 -1.59 2.82
N VAL A 247 -0.17 -0.67 2.66
CA VAL A 247 -0.32 0.51 3.53
C VAL A 247 -0.58 0.09 4.96
N ASP A 248 -1.52 -0.84 5.18
CA ASP A 248 -1.88 -1.35 6.50
C ASP A 248 -0.70 -2.02 7.20
N LEU A 249 -0.02 -2.95 6.52
CA LEU A 249 1.14 -3.66 7.04
C LEU A 249 2.32 -2.71 7.32
N SER A 250 2.44 -1.63 6.57
CA SER A 250 3.48 -0.62 6.79
C SER A 250 3.30 0.15 8.09
N ILE A 251 2.07 0.29 8.60
CA ILE A 251 1.84 0.87 9.94
C ILE A 251 2.58 0.04 10.98
N GLU A 252 2.37 -1.28 10.97
CA GLU A 252 3.05 -2.21 11.87
C GLU A 252 4.55 -2.36 11.55
N ALA A 253 4.92 -2.22 10.28
CA ALA A 253 6.32 -2.29 9.84
C ALA A 253 7.14 -1.04 10.20
N CYS A 254 6.51 0.07 10.58
CA CYS A 254 7.17 1.31 11.02
C CYS A 254 7.16 1.52 12.55
N VAL A 255 6.56 0.60 13.33
CA VAL A 255 6.65 0.59 14.81
C VAL A 255 8.13 0.50 15.23
N PRO A 256 8.61 1.21 16.26
CA PRO A 256 10.03 1.21 16.60
C PRO A 256 10.49 -0.18 17.04
N PHE A 257 11.70 -0.57 16.65
CA PHE A 257 12.25 -1.91 16.86
C PHE A 257 12.61 -2.18 18.31
N ARG A 258 12.90 -1.13 19.10
CA ARG A 258 13.12 -1.25 20.54
C ARG A 258 11.85 -0.85 21.27
N ARG A 259 11.15 -1.83 21.84
CA ARG A 259 10.14 -1.52 22.85
C ARG A 259 10.87 -0.96 24.07
N LYS A 260 10.65 0.32 24.42
CA LYS A 260 10.91 0.76 25.79
C LYS A 260 10.09 -0.13 26.69
N ILE A 261 10.74 -1.01 27.46
CA ILE A 261 10.14 -1.60 28.64
C ILE A 261 9.67 -0.41 29.45
N ARG A 262 8.36 -0.20 29.53
CA ARG A 262 7.80 0.68 30.54
C ARG A 262 8.18 -0.01 31.85
N ARG A 263 9.33 0.36 32.45
CA ARG A 263 9.63 0.01 33.83
C ARG A 263 8.48 0.62 34.59
N GLY A 264 7.53 -0.23 34.99
CA GLY A 264 6.54 0.16 35.97
C GLY A 264 7.33 0.64 37.17
N THR A 265 7.26 1.94 37.44
CA THR A 265 7.43 2.44 38.80
C THR A 265 6.29 1.84 39.62
N HIS A 266 6.53 0.67 40.17
CA HIS A 266 5.83 0.16 41.32
C HIS A 266 6.90 -0.10 42.38
N SER A 267 6.84 0.72 43.45
CA SER A 267 7.07 0.46 44.89
C SER A 267 8.22 -0.51 45.26
N TRP A 268 9.04 -0.26 46.28
CA TRP A 268 8.67 0.00 47.68
C TRP A 268 9.43 1.18 48.28
#